data_AF-W1W1C7-F1
#
_entry.id   AF-W1W1C7-F1
#
_cell.length_a   1.000
_cell.length_b   1.000
_cell.length_c   1.000
_cell.angle_alpha   90.00
_cell.angle_beta   90.00
_cell.angle_gamma   90.00
#
_symmetry.space_group_name_H-M   'P 1'
#
loop_
_entity.id
_entity.type
_entity.pdbx_description
1 polymer ?
#
loop_
_entity_poly.entity_id
_entity_poly.type
_entity_poly.pdbx_seq_one_letter_code
_entity_poly.pdbx_strand_id
1 'polypeptide(L)' 'ELVHEEQQVAASIALTDDTLVPFLAGETVRWSVKQ' A
#
# COMPACT_ATOMS: atom_id res chain seq x y z
N GLU A 1 0.82 11.18 11.93
CA GLU A 1 1.50 10.37 12.96
C GLU A 1 1.75 8.97 12.39
N LEU A 2 2.84 8.29 12.76
CA LEU A 2 3.09 6.90 12.37
C LEU A 2 2.53 5.96 13.43
N VAL A 3 1.86 4.89 12.99
CA VAL A 3 1.31 3.86 13.87
C VAL A 3 1.94 2.52 13.50
N HIS A 4 2.30 1.73 14.52
CA HIS A 4 2.87 0.39 14.34
C HIS A 4 1.75 -0.63 14.17
N GLU A 5 1.09 -0.58 13.02
CA GLU A 5 0.04 -1.50 12.63
C GLU A 5 0.40 -2.14 11.30
N GLU A 6 0.35 -3.47 11.26
CA GLU A 6 0.63 -4.21 10.03
C GLU A 6 -0.47 -3.96 9.00
N GLN A 7 -0.07 -3.59 7.80
CA GLN A 7 -0.97 -3.36 6.67
C GLN A 7 -0.40 -3.99 5.41
N GLN A 8 -1.27 -4.48 4.54
CA GLN A 8 -0.87 -5.01 3.24
C GLN A 8 -0.90 -3.91 2.19
N VAL A 9 0.19 -3.77 1.44
CA VAL A 9 0.24 -2.87 0.29
C VAL A 9 -0.59 -3.46 -0.84
N ALA A 10 -1.44 -2.64 -1.46
CA ALA A 10 -2.26 -3.05 -2.58
C ALA A 10 -1.39 -3.63 -3.72
N ALA A 11 -1.85 -4.72 -4.33
CA ALA A 11 -1.13 -5.36 -5.45
C ALA A 11 -1.09 -4.46 -6.71
N SER A 12 -2.11 -3.62 -6.88
CA SER A 12 -2.17 -2.62 -7.95
C SER A 12 -3.03 -1.43 -7.54
N ILE A 13 -2.80 -0.30 -8.21
CA ILE A 13 -3.61 0.92 -8.11
C ILE A 13 -4.21 1.15 -9.49
N ALA A 14 -5.55 1.10 -9.58
CA ALA A 14 -6.26 1.30 -10.84
C ALA A 14 -6.12 2.75 -11.32
N LEU A 15 -5.82 2.91 -12.60
CA LEU A 15 -5.96 4.16 -13.35
C LEU A 15 -7.17 4.05 -14.28
N THR A 16 -7.53 5.14 -14.96
CA THR A 16 -8.68 5.16 -15.87
C THR A 16 -8.55 4.12 -16.99
N ASP A 17 -7.35 3.93 -17.54
CA ASP A 17 -7.09 3.06 -18.68
C ASP A 17 -5.97 2.02 -18.45
N ASP A 18 -5.40 1.95 -17.24
CA ASP A 18 -4.25 1.09 -16.93
C ASP A 18 -4.16 0.81 -15.41
N THR A 19 -3.05 0.23 -14.95
CA THR A 19 -2.76 -0.03 -13.55
C THR A 19 -1.32 0.35 -13.19
N LEU A 20 -1.12 0.90 -12.00
CA LEU A 20 0.21 1.08 -11.41
C LEU A 20 0.51 -0.06 -10.45
N VAL A 21 1.73 -0.57 -10.51
CA VAL A 21 2.27 -1.49 -9.50
C VAL A 21 3.07 -0.65 -8.49
N PRO A 22 2.58 -0.46 -7.26
CA PRO A 22 3.32 0.30 -6.25
C PRO A 22 4.56 -0.46 -5.77
N PHE A 23 5.52 0.27 -5.20
CA PHE A 23 6.62 -0.36 -4.50
C PHE A 23 6.09 -1.19 -3.32
N LEU A 24 6.61 -2.41 -3.16
CA LEU A 24 6.14 -3.41 -2.19
C LEU A 24 4.72 -3.95 -2.47
N ALA A 25 4.23 -3.92 -3.70
CA ALA A 25 2.93 -4.48 -4.08
C ALA A 25 2.72 -5.90 -3.53
N GLY A 26 1.66 -6.08 -2.73
CA GLY A 26 1.29 -7.36 -2.12
C GLY A 26 2.02 -7.69 -0.81
N GLU A 27 3.06 -6.95 -0.46
CA GLU A 27 3.84 -7.17 0.76
C GLU A 27 3.15 -6.59 2.00
N THR A 28 3.50 -7.13 3.17
CA THR A 28 3.09 -6.60 4.47
C THR A 28 4.11 -5.56 4.98
N VAL A 29 3.64 -4.36 5.28
CA VAL A 29 4.42 -3.30 5.94
C VAL A 29 4.03 -3.19 7.41
N ARG A 30 4.98 -2.79 8.26
CA ARG A 30 4.79 -2.74 9.72
C ARG A 30 4.29 -1.40 10.26
N TRP A 31 4.44 -0.35 9.45
CA TRP A 31 4.11 1.01 9.87
C TRP A 31 3.25 1.66 8.81
N SER A 32 2.20 2.33 9.27
CA SER A 32 1.29 3.10 8.44
C SER A 32 1.18 4.53 8.94
N VAL A 33 0.74 5.41 8.04
CA VAL A 33 0.34 6.76 8.44
C VAL A 33 -1.08 6.67 8.97
N LYS A 34 -1.31 7.22 10.16
CA LYS A 34 -2.65 7.35 10.75
C LYS A 34 -3.57 8.10 9.77
N GLN A 35 -4.71 7.51 9.43
CA GLN A 35 -5.73 8.12 8.57
C GLN A 35 -6.49 9.24 9.28
#